data_AF-A0A6N9H5K1-F1
#
_entry.id   AF-A0A6N9H5K1-F1
#
_cell.length_a   1.000
_cell.length_b   1.000
_cell.length_c   1.000
_cell.angle_alpha   90.00
_cell.angle_beta   90.00
_cell.angle_gamma   90.00
#
_symmetry.space_group_name_H-M   'P 1'
#
loop_
_entity.id
_entity.type
_entity.pdbx_description
1 polymer ?
#
loop_
_entity_poly.entity_id
_entity_poly.type
_entity_poly.pdbx_seq_one_letter_code
_entity_poly.pdbx_strand_id
1 'polypeptide(L)'
;MPTPPAPGLTHFAARAGDHNDRAMAASPRLAQALAGLLGQPPTVIGAPEPALAADWDVELTAARPALQAMRAHYDDVLGRGLTPVTALSRCAVALATLPAVAQHRPDAVVIWFDAHADLNTPATTPTGYLGGLALSGSLGWWDSGLGAGLAPDRTVLAGVRDIDPPEAELMRSHAVALVAPGPDFARRLGEAVAGRPVYIHIDCDVLDPDTVPTDYRVPNGLSLGDLRAAAAVLTGSEIVGLEIGELETQTQAEDLDPLLQALAPVLTAVVQS
;
A
#
# COMPACT_ATOMS: atom_id res chain seq x y z
N MET A 1 -24.79 0.22 22.67
CA MET A 1 -24.27 0.84 21.44
C MET A 1 -24.28 -0.24 20.36
N PRO A 2 -24.68 0.06 19.12
CA PRO A 2 -24.57 -0.92 18.03
C PRO A 2 -23.09 -1.30 17.82
N THR A 3 -22.84 -2.56 17.48
CA THR A 3 -21.51 -3.04 17.07
C THR A 3 -21.08 -2.26 15.81
N PRO A 4 -19.84 -1.76 15.72
CA PRO A 4 -19.36 -1.14 14.48
C PRO A 4 -19.48 -2.11 13.29
N PRO A 5 -19.68 -1.59 12.07
CA PRO A 5 -19.76 -2.43 10.89
C PRO A 5 -18.41 -3.12 10.64
N ALA A 6 -18.45 -4.37 10.19
CA ALA A 6 -17.22 -5.09 9.85
C ALA A 6 -16.46 -4.38 8.71
N PRO A 7 -15.12 -4.35 8.73
CA PRO A 7 -14.32 -3.73 7.68
C PRO A 7 -14.53 -4.40 6.32
N GLY A 8 -14.19 -3.73 5.22
CA GLY A 8 -14.22 -4.32 3.88
C GLY A 8 -12.94 -5.09 3.59
N LEU A 9 -12.88 -6.39 3.90
CA LEU A 9 -11.70 -7.21 3.56
C LEU A 9 -11.68 -7.54 2.06
N THR A 10 -10.57 -7.23 1.41
CA THR A 10 -10.37 -7.39 -0.04
C THR A 10 -9.09 -8.15 -0.35
N HIS A 11 -9.12 -9.00 -1.37
CA HIS A 11 -7.95 -9.62 -1.97
C HIS A 11 -7.89 -9.26 -3.45
N PHE A 12 -6.84 -8.56 -3.87
CA PHE A 12 -6.56 -8.36 -5.28
C PHE A 12 -5.74 -9.55 -5.80
N ALA A 13 -6.33 -10.34 -6.70
CA ALA A 13 -5.79 -11.61 -7.15
C ALA A 13 -5.26 -11.57 -8.60
N ALA A 14 -5.48 -10.49 -9.35
CA ALA A 14 -4.98 -10.33 -10.71
C ALA A 14 -3.53 -9.81 -10.74
N ARG A 15 -2.92 -9.84 -11.93
CA ARG A 15 -1.63 -9.17 -12.17
C ARG A 15 -1.80 -7.65 -12.21
N ALA A 16 -0.83 -6.92 -11.68
CA ALA A 16 -0.72 -5.47 -11.81
C ALA A 16 0.75 -5.06 -11.71
N GLY A 17 1.51 -5.14 -12.81
CA GLY A 17 2.94 -4.85 -12.76
C GLY A 17 3.72 -5.91 -11.98
N ASP A 18 3.41 -7.19 -12.20
CA ASP A 18 4.15 -8.29 -11.60
C ASP A 18 5.38 -8.62 -12.47
N HIS A 19 6.60 -8.53 -11.91
CA HIS A 19 7.82 -9.04 -12.57
C HIS A 19 7.89 -10.57 -12.58
N ASN A 20 7.28 -11.18 -11.56
CA ASN A 20 7.29 -12.61 -11.32
C ASN A 20 6.03 -13.02 -10.54
N ASP A 21 5.72 -14.32 -10.53
CA ASP A 21 4.48 -14.87 -9.96
C ASP A 21 4.45 -14.95 -8.41
N ARG A 22 5.55 -14.62 -7.72
CA ARG A 22 5.72 -14.94 -6.31
C ARG A 22 4.84 -14.10 -5.39
N ALA A 23 4.64 -12.81 -5.65
CA ALA A 23 3.72 -12.03 -4.82
C ALA A 23 2.27 -12.41 -5.05
N MET A 24 1.89 -12.70 -6.30
CA MET A 24 0.58 -13.25 -6.63
C MET A 24 0.34 -14.64 -6.00
N ALA A 25 1.40 -15.44 -5.81
CA ALA A 25 1.32 -16.69 -5.05
C ALA A 25 1.22 -16.49 -3.52
N ALA A 26 1.74 -15.37 -2.99
CA ALA A 26 1.73 -15.06 -1.55
C ALA A 26 0.46 -14.33 -1.11
N SER A 27 -0.10 -13.45 -1.94
CA SER A 27 -1.25 -12.61 -1.60
C SER A 27 -2.51 -13.38 -1.14
N PRO A 28 -2.83 -14.60 -1.63
CA PRO A 28 -3.94 -15.39 -1.09
C PRO A 28 -3.71 -15.81 0.36
N ARG A 29 -2.46 -16.08 0.75
CA ARG A 29 -2.10 -16.48 2.13
C ARG A 29 -2.23 -15.30 3.07
N LEU A 30 -1.79 -14.12 2.63
CA LEU A 30 -1.99 -12.87 3.36
C LEU A 30 -3.48 -12.56 3.54
N ALA A 31 -4.27 -12.66 2.47
CA ALA A 31 -5.72 -12.49 2.51
C ALA A 31 -6.39 -13.47 3.49
N GLN A 32 -5.97 -14.74 3.47
CA GLN A 32 -6.51 -15.77 4.37
C GLN A 32 -6.13 -15.52 5.84
N ALA A 33 -4.92 -15.04 6.10
CA ALA A 33 -4.49 -14.69 7.45
C ALA A 33 -5.27 -13.48 7.99
N LEU A 34 -5.45 -12.43 7.17
CA LEU A 34 -6.30 -11.29 7.49
C LEU A 34 -7.77 -11.72 7.69
N ALA A 35 -8.29 -12.64 6.89
CA ALA A 35 -9.63 -13.21 7.06
C ALA A 35 -9.80 -13.91 8.41
N GLY A 36 -8.78 -14.64 8.86
CA GLY A 36 -8.75 -15.26 10.19
C GLY A 36 -8.79 -14.23 11.32
N LEU A 37 -8.06 -13.13 11.19
CA LEU A 37 -8.03 -12.04 12.18
C LEU A 37 -9.33 -11.25 12.21
N LEU A 38 -9.93 -10.98 11.05
CA LEU A 38 -11.15 -10.16 10.91
C LEU A 38 -12.44 -10.97 11.03
N GLY A 39 -12.37 -12.30 11.04
CA GLY A 39 -13.52 -13.20 11.17
C GLY A 39 -14.46 -13.20 9.97
N GLN A 40 -13.99 -12.83 8.78
CA GLN A 40 -14.78 -12.75 7.55
C GLN A 40 -13.95 -13.08 6.32
N PRO A 41 -14.54 -13.65 5.26
CA PRO A 41 -13.83 -13.93 4.02
C PRO A 41 -13.53 -12.64 3.23
N PRO A 42 -12.45 -12.62 2.43
CA PRO A 42 -12.17 -11.50 1.54
C PRO A 42 -13.15 -11.49 0.36
N THR A 43 -13.49 -10.30 -0.12
CA THR A 43 -13.97 -10.14 -1.49
C THR A 43 -12.78 -10.21 -2.43
N VAL A 44 -12.79 -11.15 -3.37
CA VAL A 44 -11.69 -11.37 -4.32
C VAL A 44 -11.95 -10.58 -5.60
N ILE A 45 -10.98 -9.78 -6.02
CA ILE A 45 -11.02 -9.00 -7.26
C ILE A 45 -10.01 -9.58 -8.25
N GLY A 46 -10.51 -9.93 -9.44
CA GLY A 46 -9.70 -10.54 -10.50
C GLY A 46 -9.39 -12.02 -10.25
N ALA A 47 -8.44 -12.55 -11.02
CA ALA A 47 -7.99 -13.93 -10.92
C ALA A 47 -6.49 -14.01 -11.24
N PRO A 48 -5.74 -14.98 -10.69
CA PRO A 48 -4.31 -15.10 -10.95
C PRO A 48 -4.00 -15.33 -12.42
N GLU A 49 -3.03 -14.59 -12.93
CA GLU A 49 -2.53 -14.68 -14.31
C GLU A 49 -1.01 -14.54 -14.30
N PRO A 50 -0.25 -15.30 -15.11
CA PRO A 50 1.20 -15.20 -15.12
C PRO A 50 1.71 -13.76 -15.26
N ALA A 51 2.79 -13.47 -14.54
CA ALA A 51 3.54 -12.23 -14.64
C ALA A 51 3.92 -11.95 -16.10
N LEU A 52 3.71 -10.70 -16.50
CA LEU A 52 3.97 -10.25 -17.86
C LEU A 52 5.38 -9.67 -17.99
N ALA A 53 5.89 -9.03 -16.92
CA ALA A 53 7.20 -8.41 -16.84
C ALA A 53 7.49 -7.50 -18.04
N ALA A 54 6.51 -6.67 -18.41
CA ALA A 54 6.59 -5.73 -19.52
C ALA A 54 6.71 -4.28 -19.02
N ASP A 55 6.89 -3.36 -19.97
CA ASP A 55 6.88 -1.92 -19.72
C ASP A 55 5.50 -1.46 -19.19
N TRP A 56 5.49 -0.32 -18.50
CA TRP A 56 4.36 0.13 -17.67
C TRP A 56 3.06 0.26 -18.47
N ASP A 57 3.12 0.63 -19.74
CA ASP A 57 1.95 0.86 -20.59
C ASP A 57 1.26 -0.45 -20.98
N VAL A 58 2.06 -1.47 -21.26
CA VAL A 58 1.60 -2.84 -21.53
C VAL A 58 1.01 -3.44 -20.25
N GLU A 59 1.72 -3.32 -19.12
CA GLU A 59 1.24 -3.78 -17.81
C GLU A 59 -0.06 -3.09 -17.40
N LEU A 60 -0.13 -1.76 -17.52
CA LEU A 60 -1.32 -0.99 -17.18
C LEU A 60 -2.50 -1.36 -18.07
N THR A 61 -2.27 -1.54 -19.37
CA THR A 61 -3.31 -1.98 -20.32
C THR A 61 -3.84 -3.36 -19.94
N ALA A 62 -2.94 -4.28 -19.59
CA ALA A 62 -3.26 -5.63 -19.18
C ALA A 62 -4.02 -5.69 -17.85
N ALA A 63 -3.64 -4.88 -16.86
CA ALA A 63 -4.23 -4.84 -15.52
C ALA A 63 -5.54 -4.02 -15.47
N ARG A 64 -5.80 -3.17 -16.48
CA ARG A 64 -6.89 -2.19 -16.48
C ARG A 64 -8.27 -2.75 -16.07
N PRO A 65 -8.75 -3.91 -16.60
CA PRO A 65 -10.05 -4.42 -16.20
C PRO A 65 -10.14 -4.74 -14.70
N ALA A 66 -9.09 -5.34 -14.13
CA ALA A 66 -9.03 -5.67 -12.72
C ALA A 66 -8.88 -4.41 -11.84
N LEU A 67 -8.06 -3.44 -12.28
CA LEU A 67 -7.91 -2.16 -11.58
C LEU A 67 -9.22 -1.34 -11.59
N GLN A 68 -9.98 -1.36 -12.68
CA GLN A 68 -11.30 -0.73 -12.72
C GLN A 68 -12.31 -1.42 -11.79
N ALA A 69 -12.28 -2.76 -11.72
CA ALA A 69 -13.11 -3.51 -10.77
C ALA A 69 -12.70 -3.20 -9.32
N MET A 70 -11.39 -3.10 -9.05
CA MET A 70 -10.86 -2.73 -7.75
C MET A 70 -11.29 -1.33 -7.34
N ARG A 71 -11.22 -0.37 -8.27
CA ARG A 71 -11.69 1.00 -8.05
C ARG A 71 -13.18 1.04 -7.70
N ALA A 72 -14.02 0.38 -8.49
CA ALA A 72 -15.46 0.33 -8.24
C ALA A 72 -15.80 -0.34 -6.89
N HIS A 73 -15.04 -1.38 -6.50
CA HIS A 73 -15.18 -2.04 -5.20
C HIS A 73 -14.79 -1.10 -4.05
N TYR A 74 -13.70 -0.36 -4.19
CA TYR A 74 -13.28 0.64 -3.20
C TYR A 74 -14.31 1.77 -3.04
N ASP A 75 -14.89 2.25 -4.14
CA ASP A 75 -15.96 3.24 -4.10
C ASP A 75 -17.20 2.70 -3.34
N ASP A 76 -17.56 1.40 -3.46
CA ASP A 76 -18.64 0.77 -2.67
C ASP A 76 -18.28 0.68 -1.18
N VAL A 77 -17.11 0.12 -0.86
CA VAL A 77 -16.65 -0.07 0.53
C VAL A 77 -16.63 1.26 1.28
N LEU A 78 -15.97 2.27 0.70
CA LEU A 78 -15.87 3.61 1.29
C LEU A 78 -17.22 4.35 1.25
N GLY A 79 -18.01 4.18 0.19
CA GLY A 79 -19.35 4.76 0.06
C GLY A 79 -20.34 4.25 1.11
N ARG A 80 -20.14 3.03 1.61
CA ARG A 80 -20.89 2.43 2.71
C ARG A 80 -20.35 2.78 4.09
N GLY A 81 -19.28 3.58 4.15
CA GLY A 81 -18.60 3.96 5.40
C GLY A 81 -17.85 2.79 6.05
N LEU A 82 -17.44 1.78 5.27
CA LEU A 82 -16.64 0.67 5.77
C LEU A 82 -15.14 1.00 5.63
N THR A 83 -14.34 0.50 6.56
CA THR A 83 -12.88 0.62 6.52
C THR A 83 -12.29 -0.47 5.63
N PRO A 84 -11.66 -0.16 4.47
CA PRO A 84 -11.00 -1.15 3.63
C PRO A 84 -9.77 -1.75 4.32
N VAL A 85 -9.65 -3.07 4.25
CA VAL A 85 -8.43 -3.83 4.56
C VAL A 85 -8.09 -4.70 3.36
N THR A 86 -6.89 -4.56 2.79
CA THR A 86 -6.58 -5.19 1.50
C THR A 86 -5.26 -5.93 1.51
N ALA A 87 -5.28 -7.15 0.97
CA ALA A 87 -4.08 -7.87 0.52
C ALA A 87 -3.92 -7.67 -1.00
N LEU A 88 -2.77 -7.17 -1.42
CA LEU A 88 -2.42 -6.96 -2.84
C LEU A 88 -1.12 -7.68 -3.19
N SER A 89 -0.93 -8.00 -4.47
CA SER A 89 0.34 -8.54 -4.97
C SER A 89 1.38 -7.44 -5.12
N ARG A 90 1.01 -6.32 -5.77
CA ARG A 90 1.92 -5.24 -6.15
C ARG A 90 1.42 -3.84 -5.85
N CYS A 91 2.33 -2.90 -5.63
CA CYS A 91 2.04 -1.49 -5.35
C CYS A 91 1.24 -0.79 -6.46
N ALA A 92 1.35 -1.23 -7.72
CA ALA A 92 0.56 -0.69 -8.83
C ALA A 92 -0.97 -0.76 -8.62
N VAL A 93 -1.46 -1.64 -7.73
CA VAL A 93 -2.89 -1.68 -7.35
C VAL A 93 -3.35 -0.37 -6.71
N ALA A 94 -2.43 0.40 -6.11
CA ALA A 94 -2.69 1.71 -5.54
C ALA A 94 -3.22 2.74 -6.55
N LEU A 95 -2.95 2.56 -7.85
CA LEU A 95 -3.54 3.35 -8.94
C LEU A 95 -5.07 3.28 -8.96
N ALA A 96 -5.66 2.22 -8.40
CA ALA A 96 -7.10 2.06 -8.27
C ALA A 96 -7.63 2.46 -6.89
N THR A 97 -6.87 2.17 -5.82
CA THR A 97 -7.34 2.36 -4.44
C THR A 97 -7.20 3.81 -3.97
N LEU A 98 -6.03 4.43 -4.17
CA LEU A 98 -5.76 5.77 -3.64
C LEU A 98 -6.64 6.86 -4.24
N PRO A 99 -7.01 6.87 -5.53
CA PRO A 99 -7.90 7.90 -6.01
C PRO A 99 -9.35 7.70 -5.53
N ALA A 100 -9.75 6.48 -5.11
CA ALA A 100 -11.01 6.26 -4.38
C ALA A 100 -10.94 6.82 -2.95
N VAL A 101 -9.83 6.57 -2.25
CA VAL A 101 -9.55 7.14 -0.93
C VAL A 101 -9.57 8.66 -0.99
N ALA A 102 -8.89 9.28 -1.95
CA ALA A 102 -8.87 10.74 -2.11
C ALA A 102 -10.26 11.32 -2.39
N GLN A 103 -11.11 10.60 -3.15
CA GLN A 103 -12.48 11.01 -3.43
C GLN A 103 -13.38 10.94 -2.20
N HIS A 104 -13.34 9.83 -1.46
CA HIS A 104 -14.26 9.58 -0.35
C HIS A 104 -13.77 10.16 0.98
N ARG A 105 -12.46 10.25 1.16
CA ARG A 105 -11.76 10.70 2.37
C ARG A 105 -10.69 11.73 2.00
N PRO A 106 -11.08 12.88 1.43
CA PRO A 106 -10.14 13.94 1.11
C PRO A 106 -9.48 14.53 2.36
N ASP A 107 -9.98 14.23 3.56
CA ASP A 107 -9.43 14.55 4.88
C ASP A 107 -8.25 13.64 5.29
N ALA A 108 -8.09 12.47 4.66
CA ALA A 108 -7.06 11.50 5.01
C ALA A 108 -5.65 11.91 4.54
N VAL A 109 -4.65 11.46 5.30
CA VAL A 109 -3.24 11.43 4.93
C VAL A 109 -2.90 10.01 4.49
N VAL A 110 -2.38 9.85 3.28
CA VAL A 110 -1.81 8.58 2.82
C VAL A 110 -0.40 8.45 3.37
N ILE A 111 -0.17 7.36 4.09
CA ILE A 111 1.16 6.97 4.56
C ILE A 111 1.64 5.84 3.67
N TRP A 112 2.65 6.15 2.86
CA TRP A 112 3.26 5.23 1.91
C TRP A 112 4.47 4.59 2.57
N PHE A 113 4.28 3.42 3.21
CA PHE A 113 5.39 2.65 3.76
C PHE A 113 6.04 1.83 2.66
N ASP A 114 7.26 2.18 2.30
CA ASP A 114 7.96 1.62 1.14
C ASP A 114 9.47 1.91 1.26
N ALA A 115 10.32 1.09 0.65
CA ALA A 115 11.72 1.45 0.46
C ALA A 115 11.92 2.51 -0.63
N HIS A 116 11.05 2.53 -1.64
CA HIS A 116 11.04 3.39 -2.81
C HIS A 116 10.00 4.50 -2.69
N ALA A 117 10.14 5.54 -3.52
CA ALA A 117 9.20 6.65 -3.49
C ALA A 117 7.94 6.41 -4.32
N ASP A 118 8.01 5.54 -5.34
CA ASP A 118 6.98 5.30 -6.35
C ASP A 118 6.45 6.59 -7.00
N LEU A 119 7.37 7.54 -7.17
CA LEU A 119 7.10 8.88 -7.68
C LEU A 119 7.54 9.06 -9.14
N ASN A 120 8.10 8.03 -9.79
CA ASN A 120 8.44 8.13 -11.20
C ASN A 120 7.19 8.45 -12.03
N THR A 121 7.39 9.09 -13.18
CA THR A 121 6.35 9.26 -14.22
C THR A 121 6.74 8.48 -15.47
N PRO A 122 5.81 8.24 -16.41
CA PRO A 122 6.15 7.61 -17.70
C PRO A 122 7.32 8.28 -18.45
N ALA A 123 7.49 9.60 -18.27
CA ALA A 123 8.56 10.36 -18.92
C ALA A 123 9.92 10.26 -18.21
N THR A 124 9.96 9.79 -16.96
CA THR A 124 11.13 9.86 -16.09
C THR A 124 11.56 8.53 -15.48
N THR A 125 10.70 7.50 -15.52
CA THR A 125 11.03 6.17 -15.01
C THR A 125 12.26 5.59 -15.73
N PRO A 126 13.28 5.13 -14.99
CA PRO A 126 14.45 4.49 -15.59
C PRO A 126 14.20 3.00 -15.93
N THR A 127 13.17 2.39 -15.33
CA THR A 127 12.89 0.95 -15.43
C THR A 127 11.68 0.63 -16.30
N GLY A 128 10.73 1.57 -16.43
CA GLY A 128 9.42 1.25 -17.01
C GLY A 128 8.53 0.44 -16.08
N TYR A 129 8.88 0.30 -14.81
CA TYR A 129 8.14 -0.53 -13.87
C TYR A 129 6.87 0.14 -13.36
N LEU A 130 5.69 -0.43 -13.62
CA LEU A 130 4.41 0.18 -13.25
C LEU A 130 4.26 0.47 -11.75
N GLY A 131 4.84 -0.36 -10.87
CA GLY A 131 4.82 -0.12 -9.41
C GLY A 131 5.45 1.23 -9.06
N GLY A 132 6.63 1.53 -9.63
CA GLY A 132 7.34 2.79 -9.44
C GLY A 132 6.60 4.05 -9.91
N LEU A 133 5.45 3.90 -10.57
CA LEU A 133 4.59 5.00 -11.03
C LEU A 133 3.28 5.12 -10.22
N ALA A 134 3.06 4.25 -9.24
CA ALA A 134 1.76 4.08 -8.61
C ALA A 134 1.32 5.30 -7.80
N LEU A 135 2.21 5.84 -6.97
CA LEU A 135 1.90 6.98 -6.11
C LEU A 135 1.80 8.29 -6.93
N SER A 136 2.72 8.52 -7.87
CA SER A 136 2.67 9.69 -8.76
C SER A 136 1.41 9.75 -9.64
N GLY A 137 0.89 8.59 -10.05
CA GLY A 137 -0.35 8.50 -10.84
C GLY A 137 -1.55 8.95 -10.01
N SER A 138 -1.59 8.55 -8.74
CA SER A 138 -2.65 8.92 -7.80
C SER A 138 -2.56 10.40 -7.37
N LEU A 139 -1.34 10.97 -7.35
CA LEU A 139 -1.06 12.40 -7.19
C LEU A 139 -1.40 13.23 -8.45
N GLY A 140 -1.73 12.58 -9.57
CA GLY A 140 -2.11 13.23 -10.82
C GLY A 140 -0.94 13.81 -11.61
N TRP A 141 0.29 13.33 -11.37
CA TRP A 141 1.49 13.77 -12.11
C TRP A 141 1.62 13.10 -13.48
N TRP A 142 0.83 12.06 -13.71
CA TRP A 142 0.55 11.47 -15.01
C TRP A 142 -0.85 10.84 -14.99
N ASP A 143 -1.42 10.57 -16.16
CA ASP A 143 -2.78 10.02 -16.28
C ASP A 143 -2.75 8.50 -16.48
N SER A 144 -3.11 7.76 -15.43
CA SER A 144 -3.28 6.30 -15.47
C SER A 144 -4.62 5.87 -16.10
N GLY A 145 -5.58 6.79 -16.21
CA GLY A 145 -6.96 6.52 -16.58
C GLY A 145 -7.80 5.85 -15.48
N LEU A 146 -7.31 5.81 -14.23
CA LEU A 146 -8.01 5.23 -13.05
C LEU A 146 -8.46 6.30 -12.03
N GLY A 147 -8.21 7.57 -12.37
CA GLY A 147 -8.43 8.72 -11.50
C GLY A 147 -7.16 9.17 -10.79
N ALA A 148 -7.25 10.33 -10.17
CA ALA A 148 -6.23 10.95 -9.34
C ALA A 148 -6.94 11.75 -8.24
N GLY A 149 -6.20 12.57 -7.51
CA GLY A 149 -6.77 13.51 -6.54
C GLY A 149 -6.11 13.46 -5.17
N LEU A 150 -5.11 12.59 -4.98
CA LEU A 150 -4.27 12.65 -3.80
C LEU A 150 -3.51 13.96 -3.80
N ALA A 151 -3.53 14.65 -2.66
CA ALA A 151 -2.83 15.93 -2.51
C ALA A 151 -1.43 15.69 -1.92
N PRO A 152 -0.36 16.30 -2.48
CA PRO A 152 1.01 16.13 -1.98
C PRO A 152 1.19 16.44 -0.48
N ASP A 153 0.46 17.42 0.05
CA ASP A 153 0.48 17.81 1.47
C ASP A 153 -0.26 16.82 2.41
N ARG A 154 -0.89 15.81 1.80
CA ARG A 154 -1.57 14.68 2.44
C ARG A 154 -0.90 13.35 2.09
N THR A 155 0.37 13.40 1.69
CA THR A 155 1.18 12.22 1.41
C THR A 155 2.43 12.25 2.27
N VAL A 156 2.68 11.15 2.98
CA VAL A 156 3.88 10.95 3.79
C VAL A 156 4.57 9.68 3.29
N LEU A 157 5.78 9.83 2.77
CA LEU A 157 6.68 8.73 2.48
C LEU A 157 7.32 8.26 3.79
N ALA A 158 7.13 7.00 4.16
CA ALA A 158 7.55 6.44 5.44
C ALA A 158 8.49 5.26 5.22
N GLY A 159 9.74 5.36 5.66
CA GLY A 159 10.74 4.30 5.46
C GLY A 159 11.48 4.35 4.12
N VAL A 160 11.06 5.26 3.23
CA VAL A 160 11.67 5.47 1.91
C VAL A 160 13.13 5.90 2.04
N ARG A 161 14.00 5.25 1.26
CA ARG A 161 15.45 5.42 1.30
C ARG A 161 16.17 5.11 0.00
N ASP A 162 15.50 4.50 -0.98
CA ASP A 162 16.00 4.33 -2.34
C ASP A 162 15.16 5.21 -3.28
N ILE A 163 15.73 6.34 -3.70
CA ILE A 163 14.99 7.37 -4.44
C ILE A 163 15.80 7.75 -5.67
N ASP A 164 15.18 7.59 -6.84
CA ASP A 164 15.82 8.00 -8.08
C ASP A 164 15.94 9.53 -8.16
N PRO A 165 16.96 10.10 -8.84
CA PRO A 165 17.10 11.55 -8.96
C PRO A 165 15.85 12.29 -9.48
N PRO A 166 15.09 11.79 -10.49
CA PRO A 166 13.85 12.42 -10.92
C PRO A 166 12.75 12.42 -9.85
N GLU A 167 12.64 11.35 -9.06
CA GLU A 167 11.68 11.26 -7.96
C GLU A 167 12.02 12.24 -6.84
N ALA A 168 13.31 12.35 -6.50
CA ALA A 168 13.77 13.31 -5.50
C ALA A 168 13.42 14.76 -5.88
N GLU A 169 13.51 15.10 -7.17
CA GLU A 169 13.09 16.41 -7.67
C GLU A 169 11.58 16.61 -7.59
N LEU A 170 10.77 15.60 -7.96
CA LEU A 170 9.32 15.66 -7.85
C LEU A 170 8.85 15.77 -6.40
N MET A 171 9.41 14.96 -5.51
CA MET A 171 9.18 15.01 -4.06
C MET A 171 9.47 16.41 -3.50
N ARG A 172 10.64 16.98 -3.83
CA ARG A 172 11.05 18.31 -3.34
C ARG A 172 10.20 19.44 -3.90
N SER A 173 9.89 19.39 -5.20
CA SER A 173 9.10 20.43 -5.88
C SER A 173 7.65 20.49 -5.41
N HIS A 174 7.08 19.37 -4.98
CA HIS A 174 5.72 19.28 -4.45
C HIS A 174 5.65 19.22 -2.92
N ALA A 175 6.79 19.30 -2.23
CA ALA A 175 6.91 19.26 -0.78
C ALA A 175 6.24 18.02 -0.14
N VAL A 176 6.36 16.86 -0.78
CA VAL A 176 5.90 15.59 -0.20
C VAL A 176 6.77 15.28 1.02
N ALA A 177 6.12 14.97 2.14
CA ALA A 177 6.82 14.72 3.39
C ALA A 177 7.56 13.37 3.36
N LEU A 178 8.78 13.33 3.90
CA LEU A 178 9.58 12.12 4.03
C LEU A 178 9.97 11.88 5.49
N VAL A 179 9.64 10.70 5.99
CA VAL A 179 10.10 10.16 7.27
C VAL A 179 10.97 8.94 6.96
N ALA A 180 12.27 9.17 6.75
CA ALA A 180 13.22 8.08 6.50
C ALA A 180 13.43 7.19 7.76
N PRO A 181 13.92 5.93 7.61
CA PRO A 181 14.28 5.07 8.73
C PRO A 181 15.29 5.69 9.68
N GLY A 182 15.37 5.16 10.89
CA GLY A 182 16.35 5.58 11.91
C GLY A 182 15.70 5.99 13.23
N PRO A 183 16.48 6.60 14.15
CA PRO A 183 16.04 6.90 15.50
C PRO A 183 14.71 7.65 15.56
N ASP A 184 13.91 7.30 16.57
CA ASP A 184 12.59 7.87 16.81
C ASP A 184 11.62 7.82 15.61
N PHE A 185 11.78 6.86 14.69
CA PHE A 185 10.95 6.76 13.48
C PHE A 185 9.45 6.90 13.77
N ALA A 186 8.92 6.11 14.72
CA ALA A 186 7.51 6.16 15.09
C ALA A 186 7.05 7.54 15.61
N ARG A 187 7.88 8.21 16.42
CA ARG A 187 7.56 9.56 16.93
C ARG A 187 7.52 10.58 15.79
N ARG A 188 8.54 10.58 14.92
CA ARG A 188 8.61 11.47 13.75
C ARG A 188 7.43 11.24 12.80
N LEU A 189 7.02 9.99 12.61
CA LEU A 189 5.84 9.65 11.83
C LEU A 189 4.56 10.22 12.47
N GLY A 190 4.39 10.06 13.78
CA GLY A 190 3.26 10.66 14.50
C GLY A 190 3.19 12.18 14.39
N GLU A 191 4.34 12.85 14.43
CA GLU A 191 4.45 14.30 14.22
C GLU A 191 4.07 14.71 12.78
N ALA A 192 4.51 13.94 11.78
CA ALA A 192 4.16 14.18 10.39
C ALA A 192 2.66 13.99 10.14
N VAL A 193 2.02 12.99 10.78
CA VAL A 193 0.58 12.74 10.66
C VAL A 193 -0.24 13.77 11.45
N ALA A 194 0.24 14.18 12.63
CA ALA A 194 -0.40 15.18 13.50
C ALA A 194 -1.86 14.86 13.86
N GLY A 195 -2.18 13.58 14.07
CA GLY A 195 -3.52 13.11 14.46
C GLY A 195 -4.58 13.17 13.35
N ARG A 196 -4.19 13.50 12.11
CA ARG A 196 -5.09 13.50 10.94
C ARG A 196 -5.48 12.05 10.59
N PRO A 197 -6.69 11.80 10.06
CA PRO A 197 -7.10 10.46 9.59
C PRO A 197 -6.06 9.88 8.62
N VAL A 198 -5.78 8.57 8.71
CA VAL A 198 -4.70 7.93 7.95
C VAL A 198 -5.21 6.79 7.09
N TYR A 199 -4.77 6.75 5.83
CA TYR A 199 -4.82 5.56 4.99
C TYR A 199 -3.40 5.00 4.87
N ILE A 200 -3.23 3.72 5.18
CA ILE A 200 -1.91 3.10 5.31
C ILE A 200 -1.69 2.16 4.13
N HIS A 201 -0.65 2.45 3.34
CA HIS A 201 -0.12 1.54 2.34
C HIS A 201 1.17 0.91 2.88
N ILE A 202 1.28 -0.42 2.83
CA ILE A 202 2.49 -1.16 3.18
C ILE A 202 2.99 -1.94 1.96
N ASP A 203 4.06 -1.45 1.36
CA ASP A 203 5.02 -2.28 0.63
C ASP A 203 5.90 -2.99 1.67
N CYS A 204 5.96 -4.32 1.59
CA CYS A 204 6.75 -5.11 2.54
C CYS A 204 8.27 -4.87 2.42
N ASP A 205 8.76 -4.30 1.31
CA ASP A 205 10.18 -4.00 1.11
C ASP A 205 10.69 -2.82 1.95
N VAL A 206 9.77 -2.08 2.60
CA VAL A 206 10.08 -1.07 3.61
C VAL A 206 10.90 -1.67 4.77
N LEU A 207 10.73 -2.96 5.01
CA LEU A 207 11.42 -3.72 6.05
C LEU A 207 12.88 -4.00 5.67
N ASP A 208 13.71 -4.27 6.68
CA ASP A 208 15.06 -4.75 6.43
C ASP A 208 15.04 -6.05 5.60
N PRO A 209 15.97 -6.22 4.64
CA PRO A 209 16.07 -7.46 3.87
C PRO A 209 16.16 -8.67 4.79
N ASP A 210 15.55 -9.79 4.38
CA ASP A 210 15.42 -11.04 5.14
C ASP A 210 14.34 -11.05 6.24
N THR A 211 13.64 -9.94 6.49
CA THR A 211 12.49 -9.92 7.41
C THR A 211 11.31 -10.70 6.84
N VAL A 212 10.94 -10.39 5.60
CA VAL A 212 9.95 -11.11 4.79
C VAL A 212 10.46 -11.17 3.34
N PRO A 213 10.04 -12.15 2.53
CA PRO A 213 10.44 -12.19 1.12
C PRO A 213 9.73 -11.08 0.34
N THR A 214 10.47 -10.39 -0.52
CA THR A 214 10.02 -9.29 -1.39
C THR A 214 10.79 -9.35 -2.71
N ASP A 215 10.29 -8.68 -3.76
CA ASP A 215 11.00 -8.59 -5.06
C ASP A 215 12.26 -7.73 -4.92
N TYR A 216 12.07 -6.48 -4.46
CA TYR A 216 13.17 -5.57 -4.17
C TYR A 216 13.71 -5.73 -2.75
N ARG A 217 15.02 -5.52 -2.59
CA ARG A 217 15.74 -5.72 -1.33
C ARG A 217 16.65 -4.54 -1.05
N VAL A 218 16.12 -3.54 -0.35
CA VAL A 218 16.86 -2.32 -0.02
C VAL A 218 17.37 -2.40 1.42
N PRO A 219 18.68 -2.31 1.69
CA PRO A 219 19.21 -2.43 3.05
C PRO A 219 18.86 -1.22 3.94
N ASN A 220 19.01 -1.39 5.27
CA ASN A 220 18.75 -0.37 6.30
C ASN A 220 17.28 0.07 6.37
N GLY A 221 16.39 -0.91 6.25
CA GLY A 221 14.94 -0.75 6.38
C GLY A 221 14.47 -0.77 7.82
N LEU A 222 13.15 -0.85 7.97
CA LEU A 222 12.51 -0.94 9.26
C LEU A 222 12.61 -2.36 9.80
N SER A 223 12.84 -2.49 11.11
CA SER A 223 12.58 -3.77 11.77
C SER A 223 11.06 -3.96 11.99
N LEU A 224 10.63 -5.19 12.26
CA LEU A 224 9.25 -5.45 12.72
C LEU A 224 8.92 -4.67 14.01
N GLY A 225 9.91 -4.37 14.84
CA GLY A 225 9.75 -3.54 16.04
C GLY A 225 9.45 -2.08 15.68
N ASP A 226 10.14 -1.53 14.68
CA ASP A 226 9.89 -0.17 14.18
C ASP A 226 8.51 -0.05 13.54
N LEU A 227 8.14 -1.04 12.70
CA LEU A 227 6.82 -1.10 12.09
C LEU A 227 5.72 -1.19 13.15
N ARG A 228 5.92 -1.98 14.21
CA ARG A 228 4.98 -2.09 15.32
C ARG A 228 4.85 -0.79 16.12
N ALA A 229 5.97 -0.11 16.39
CA ALA A 229 5.97 1.17 17.07
C ALA A 229 5.25 2.23 16.22
N ALA A 230 5.49 2.25 14.91
CA ALA A 230 4.80 3.12 13.97
C ALA A 230 3.29 2.84 13.95
N ALA A 231 2.89 1.57 13.78
CA ALA A 231 1.49 1.16 13.85
C ALA A 231 0.83 1.61 15.17
N ALA A 232 1.51 1.47 16.30
CA ALA A 232 1.00 1.91 17.59
C ALA A 232 0.84 3.42 17.71
N VAL A 233 1.72 4.23 17.11
CA VAL A 233 1.56 5.69 17.09
C VAL A 233 0.41 6.11 16.17
N LEU A 234 0.20 5.41 15.05
CA LEU A 234 -0.88 5.72 14.11
C LEU A 234 -2.28 5.50 14.68
N THR A 235 -2.45 4.67 15.72
CA THR A 235 -3.75 4.53 16.41
C THR A 235 -4.18 5.78 17.17
N GLY A 236 -3.30 6.78 17.31
CA GLY A 236 -3.68 8.14 17.73
C GLY A 236 -4.51 8.91 16.70
N SER A 237 -4.72 8.33 15.51
CA SER A 237 -5.53 8.86 14.41
C SER A 237 -6.67 7.91 14.06
N GLU A 238 -7.67 8.40 13.34
CA GLU A 238 -8.65 7.52 12.69
C GLU A 238 -7.97 6.68 11.60
N ILE A 239 -8.16 5.37 11.62
CA ILE A 239 -7.66 4.47 10.57
C ILE A 239 -8.71 4.38 9.46
N VAL A 240 -8.46 5.09 8.37
CA VAL A 240 -9.33 5.14 7.19
C VAL A 240 -9.25 3.85 6.37
N GLY A 241 -8.10 3.18 6.40
CA GLY A 241 -7.90 1.93 5.69
C GLY A 241 -6.46 1.44 5.77
N LEU A 242 -6.25 0.19 5.38
CA LEU A 242 -4.96 -0.45 5.32
C LEU A 242 -4.86 -1.34 4.09
N GLU A 243 -3.77 -1.24 3.35
CA GLU A 243 -3.42 -2.18 2.29
C GLU A 243 -1.98 -2.67 2.47
N ILE A 244 -1.76 -3.97 2.23
CA ILE A 244 -0.48 -4.65 2.44
C ILE A 244 -0.17 -5.46 1.18
N GLY A 245 1.01 -5.26 0.59
CA GLY A 245 1.46 -6.04 -0.56
C GLY A 245 2.96 -6.20 -0.67
N GLU A 246 3.39 -6.61 -1.87
CA GLU A 246 4.80 -6.87 -2.24
C GLU A 246 5.49 -7.99 -1.43
N LEU A 247 4.73 -8.67 -0.58
CA LEU A 247 5.14 -9.92 0.03
C LEU A 247 5.24 -10.99 -1.06
N GLU A 248 6.41 -11.60 -1.20
CA GLU A 248 6.65 -12.76 -2.06
C GLU A 248 6.67 -14.06 -1.27
N THR A 249 6.62 -15.18 -1.99
CA THR A 249 6.83 -16.51 -1.42
C THR A 249 7.78 -17.32 -2.30
N GLN A 250 8.70 -18.04 -1.65
CA GLN A 250 9.58 -19.01 -2.32
C GLN A 250 9.11 -20.45 -2.08
N THR A 251 8.49 -20.70 -0.93
CA THR A 251 8.17 -22.05 -0.42
C THR A 251 6.68 -22.26 -0.15
N GLN A 252 5.88 -21.19 -0.15
CA GLN A 252 4.50 -21.14 0.33
C GLN A 252 4.33 -21.53 1.81
N ALA A 253 5.41 -21.57 2.57
CA ALA A 253 5.42 -21.97 3.97
C ALA A 253 5.95 -20.88 4.91
N GLU A 254 6.28 -19.68 4.39
CA GLU A 254 6.80 -18.57 5.19
C GLU A 254 5.80 -18.12 6.24
N ASP A 255 6.27 -17.84 7.46
CA ASP A 255 5.43 -17.42 8.57
C ASP A 255 5.06 -15.93 8.44
N LEU A 256 3.77 -15.64 8.36
CA LEU A 256 3.25 -14.27 8.25
C LEU A 256 2.92 -13.67 9.62
N ASP A 257 2.90 -14.48 10.68
CA ASP A 257 2.53 -14.04 12.02
C ASP A 257 3.40 -12.89 12.53
N PRO A 258 4.74 -12.86 12.33
CA PRO A 258 5.56 -11.74 12.77
C PRO A 258 5.17 -10.40 12.13
N LEU A 259 4.85 -10.41 10.84
CA LEU A 259 4.37 -9.22 10.11
C LEU A 259 3.01 -8.76 10.65
N LEU A 260 2.07 -9.70 10.79
CA LEU A 260 0.72 -9.40 11.30
C LEU A 260 0.75 -8.93 12.76
N GLN A 261 1.67 -9.45 13.58
CA GLN A 261 1.89 -8.98 14.94
C GLN A 261 2.48 -7.57 15.00
N ALA A 262 3.32 -7.20 14.02
CA ALA A 262 3.79 -5.82 13.91
C ALA A 262 2.65 -4.87 13.54
N LEU A 263 1.75 -5.28 12.65
CA LEU A 263 0.59 -4.49 12.23
C LEU A 263 -0.62 -4.60 13.17
N ALA A 264 -0.55 -5.44 14.20
CA ALA A 264 -1.66 -5.70 15.13
C ALA A 264 -2.28 -4.42 15.75
N PRO A 265 -1.53 -3.35 16.11
CA PRO A 265 -2.14 -2.14 16.64
C PRO A 265 -3.16 -1.51 15.69
N VAL A 266 -2.83 -1.35 14.41
CA VAL A 266 -3.75 -0.76 13.42
C VAL A 266 -4.85 -1.73 13.02
N LEU A 267 -4.55 -3.02 12.86
CA LEU A 267 -5.55 -4.05 12.57
C LEU A 267 -6.61 -4.14 13.68
N THR A 268 -6.19 -4.02 14.95
CA THR A 268 -7.11 -4.01 16.09
C THR A 268 -7.97 -2.76 16.10
N ALA A 269 -7.38 -1.59 15.78
CA ALA A 269 -8.11 -0.33 15.72
C ALA A 269 -9.22 -0.38 14.65
N VAL A 270 -8.96 -0.98 13.48
CA VAL A 270 -9.93 -1.16 12.38
C VAL A 270 -11.13 -2.02 12.80
N VAL A 271 -10.95 -3.00 13.69
CA VAL A 271 -12.05 -3.85 14.19
C VAL A 271 -12.88 -3.13 15.26
N GLN A 272 -12.32 -2.11 15.90
CA GLN A 272 -12.93 -1.40 17.02
C GLN A 272 -13.60 -0.07 16.64
N SER A 273 -13.24 0.50 15.48
CA SER A 273 -13.81 1.72 14.89
C SER A 273 -15.20 1.48 14.30
#